data_AF-A0A1I8MN68-F1
#
_entry.id   AF-A0A1I8MN68-F1
#
_cell.length_a   1.000
_cell.length_b   1.000
_cell.length_c   1.000
_cell.angle_alpha   90.00
_cell.angle_beta   90.00
_cell.angle_gamma   90.00
#
_symmetry.space_group_name_H-M   'P 1'
#
loop_
_entity.id
_entity.type
_entity.pdbx_description
1 polymer ?
#
loop_
_entity_poly.entity_id
_entity_poly.type
_entity_poly.pdbx_seq_one_letter_code
_entity_poly.pdbx_strand_id
1 'polypeptide(L)'
;MVMWHGVRKFGVVALGTGAGLGAYYYQKLRDNQQNVQMSWTNSDKPVNACALWDSNWDCRSPRSLVKPVKNDTPQEQNRYNSELEKATPKVARHIILIRHGEYLDLGDTDETHRLTTRGRLQAQYTGKRLQELGIKWDRVIASTMTRAQETCDIILKEIDFDPKDVKHCAFIREGAPIPPQPPVGHWRPEESQFFRDGARIEAGFRRYFHRASPSDKHDTYTLIVGHGNVIRYFVCRALQFPPEAWLRISINHASITWLTIQPSGNVNIKYLGDTGFIPAQYLTNRIPRDAKNIV
;
A
#
# COMPACT_ATOMS: atom_id res chain seq x y z
N MET A 1 30.35 -78.77 -12.69
CA MET A 1 30.31 -77.48 -13.43
C MET A 1 29.04 -76.69 -13.09
N VAL A 2 28.78 -76.36 -11.81
CA VAL A 2 27.50 -75.71 -11.37
C VAL A 2 27.72 -74.51 -10.44
N MET A 3 28.96 -74.14 -10.11
CA MET A 3 29.23 -73.09 -9.11
C MET A 3 29.43 -71.67 -9.69
N TRP A 4 29.25 -71.47 -11.00
CA TRP A 4 29.58 -70.20 -11.68
C TRP A 4 28.37 -69.38 -12.15
N HIS A 5 27.15 -69.91 -12.08
CA HIS A 5 25.94 -69.19 -12.50
C HIS A 5 25.29 -68.35 -11.40
N GLY A 6 25.50 -68.67 -10.11
CA GLY A 6 24.94 -67.91 -8.98
C GLY A 6 25.64 -66.57 -8.72
N VAL A 7 26.97 -66.54 -8.86
CA VAL A 7 27.79 -65.35 -8.57
C VAL A 7 27.54 -64.22 -9.58
N ARG A 8 27.25 -64.56 -10.85
CA ARG A 8 26.94 -63.59 -11.91
C ARG A 8 25.61 -62.86 -11.68
N LYS A 9 24.59 -63.52 -11.14
CA LYS A 9 23.28 -62.90 -10.88
C LYS A 9 23.31 -61.96 -9.67
N PHE A 10 24.05 -62.30 -8.63
CA PHE A 10 24.24 -61.42 -7.47
C PHE A 10 25.07 -60.17 -7.79
N GLY A 11 26.13 -60.31 -8.60
CA GLY A 11 26.96 -59.17 -9.02
C GLY A 11 26.19 -58.11 -9.82
N VAL A 12 25.28 -58.52 -10.71
CA VAL A 12 24.49 -57.60 -11.53
C VAL A 12 23.44 -56.85 -10.69
N VAL A 13 22.80 -57.51 -9.72
CA VAL A 13 21.84 -56.87 -8.81
C VAL A 13 22.53 -55.89 -7.86
N ALA A 14 23.70 -56.25 -7.32
CA ALA A 14 24.48 -55.39 -6.43
C ALA A 14 25.06 -54.15 -7.14
N LEU A 15 25.50 -54.31 -8.39
CA LEU A 15 25.95 -53.18 -9.22
C LEU A 15 24.80 -52.26 -9.64
N GLY A 16 23.63 -52.84 -9.98
CA GLY A 16 22.44 -52.08 -10.34
C GLY A 16 21.86 -51.26 -9.18
N THR A 17 21.81 -51.83 -7.97
CA THR A 17 21.37 -51.11 -6.76
C THR A 17 22.40 -50.09 -6.29
N GLY A 18 23.70 -50.40 -6.37
CA GLY A 18 24.78 -49.46 -6.06
C GLY A 18 24.80 -48.24 -6.99
N ALA A 19 24.64 -48.46 -8.30
CA ALA A 19 24.56 -47.38 -9.28
C ALA A 19 23.26 -46.56 -9.14
N GLY A 20 22.12 -47.21 -8.85
CA GLY A 20 20.85 -46.53 -8.59
C GLY A 20 20.87 -45.67 -7.33
N LEU A 21 21.44 -46.19 -6.23
CA LEU A 21 21.64 -45.43 -4.98
C LEU A 21 22.65 -44.30 -5.17
N GLY A 22 23.73 -44.53 -5.93
CA GLY A 22 24.73 -43.53 -6.27
C GLY A 22 24.14 -42.39 -7.12
N ALA A 23 23.34 -42.71 -8.13
CA ALA A 23 22.64 -41.72 -8.96
C ALA A 23 21.59 -40.96 -8.15
N TYR A 24 20.83 -41.63 -7.29
CA TYR A 24 19.88 -40.98 -6.38
C TYR A 24 20.58 -40.04 -5.39
N TYR A 25 21.70 -40.46 -4.78
CA TYR A 25 22.47 -39.61 -3.88
C TYR A 25 23.13 -38.44 -4.62
N TYR A 26 23.69 -38.69 -5.81
CA TYR A 26 24.28 -37.65 -6.65
C TYR A 26 23.21 -36.63 -7.09
N GLN A 27 22.02 -37.10 -7.47
CA GLN A 27 20.91 -36.24 -7.83
C GLN A 27 20.35 -35.49 -6.62
N LYS A 28 20.34 -36.09 -5.41
CA LYS A 28 19.96 -35.43 -4.16
C LYS A 28 21.00 -34.42 -3.66
N LEU A 29 22.28 -34.67 -3.91
CA LEU A 29 23.39 -33.72 -3.65
C LEU A 29 23.40 -32.56 -4.65
N ARG A 30 22.89 -32.79 -5.87
CA ARG A 30 22.75 -31.80 -6.93
C ARG A 30 21.37 -31.14 -6.96
N ASP A 31 20.42 -31.70 -6.23
CA ASP A 31 19.13 -31.09 -5.96
C ASP A 31 19.45 -29.84 -5.15
N ASN A 32 19.40 -28.70 -5.82
CA ASN A 32 19.24 -27.41 -5.18
C ASN A 32 17.88 -27.47 -4.46
N GLN A 33 17.81 -28.19 -3.33
CA GLN A 33 16.87 -27.83 -2.28
C GLN A 33 17.03 -26.34 -2.14
N GLN A 34 15.97 -25.66 -2.55
CA GLN A 34 15.79 -24.23 -2.56
C GLN A 34 16.80 -23.59 -1.62
N ASN A 35 17.85 -23.00 -2.18
CA ASN A 35 18.60 -21.99 -1.46
C ASN A 35 17.58 -20.86 -1.26
N VAL A 36 16.71 -21.03 -0.27
CA VAL A 36 16.04 -19.93 0.40
C VAL A 36 17.22 -19.14 0.89
N GLN A 37 17.52 -18.05 0.17
CA GLN A 37 18.52 -17.09 0.57
C GLN A 37 18.06 -16.61 1.95
N MET A 38 18.55 -17.27 3.01
CA MET A 38 18.41 -16.80 4.38
C MET A 38 19.24 -15.54 4.42
N SER A 39 18.59 -14.40 4.12
CA SER A 39 19.16 -13.10 4.37
C SER A 39 19.61 -13.09 5.83
N TRP A 40 20.84 -12.65 6.11
CA TRP A 40 21.29 -12.46 7.49
C TRP A 40 20.37 -11.47 8.24
N THR A 41 19.53 -10.72 7.52
CA THR A 41 18.52 -9.80 8.04
C THR A 41 17.20 -10.47 8.44
N ASN A 42 17.10 -11.81 8.52
CA ASN A 42 15.96 -12.46 9.19
C ASN A 42 16.03 -12.11 10.69
N SER A 43 15.53 -10.92 11.04
CA SER A 43 15.37 -10.47 12.42
C SER A 43 14.12 -11.11 13.02
N ASP A 44 14.09 -12.44 13.10
CA ASP A 44 12.98 -13.17 13.73
C ASP A 44 12.78 -12.74 15.19
N LYS A 45 13.83 -12.15 15.79
CA LYS A 45 13.73 -11.36 17.03
C LYS A 45 13.72 -9.86 16.71
N PRO A 46 12.55 -9.21 16.70
CA PRO A 46 12.47 -7.79 16.45
C PRO A 46 12.91 -6.97 17.68
N VAL A 47 13.39 -5.74 17.46
CA VAL A 47 13.62 -4.77 18.55
C VAL A 47 12.29 -4.30 19.17
N ASN A 48 11.23 -4.21 18.37
CA ASN A 48 9.88 -3.87 18.80
C ASN A 48 8.87 -4.80 18.12
N ALA A 49 7.81 -5.22 18.81
CA ALA A 49 6.76 -6.07 18.25
C ALA A 49 6.16 -5.52 16.93
N CYS A 50 6.11 -4.19 16.74
CA CYS A 50 5.65 -3.58 15.49
C CYS A 50 6.61 -3.71 14.30
N ALA A 51 7.82 -4.25 14.48
CA ALA A 51 8.78 -4.45 13.40
C ALA A 51 8.53 -5.73 12.60
N LEU A 52 7.75 -6.67 13.13
CA LEU A 52 7.36 -7.86 12.37
C LEU A 52 6.26 -7.51 11.39
N TRP A 53 6.46 -7.91 10.14
CA TRP A 53 5.52 -7.66 9.06
C TRP A 53 4.41 -8.70 9.03
N ASP A 54 3.16 -8.27 9.19
CA ASP A 54 1.99 -9.09 8.86
C ASP A 54 1.84 -9.16 7.34
N SER A 55 2.21 -10.30 6.75
CA SER A 55 2.07 -10.52 5.31
C SER A 55 0.62 -10.63 4.81
N ASN A 56 -0.36 -10.80 5.69
CA ASN A 56 -1.78 -10.90 5.33
C ASN A 56 -2.62 -9.77 5.91
N TRP A 57 -2.02 -8.60 6.11
CA TRP A 57 -2.67 -7.40 6.68
C TRP A 57 -3.94 -6.95 5.95
N ASP A 58 -4.07 -7.26 4.65
CA ASP A 58 -5.22 -6.93 3.81
C ASP A 58 -6.23 -8.08 3.67
N CYS A 59 -5.99 -9.20 4.36
CA CYS A 59 -6.76 -10.44 4.29
C CYS A 59 -6.91 -11.01 2.86
N ARG A 60 -5.96 -10.72 1.96
CA ARG A 60 -6.00 -11.13 0.54
C ARG A 60 -4.76 -11.94 0.13
N SER A 61 -4.06 -12.55 1.08
CA SER A 61 -3.02 -13.53 0.75
C SER A 61 -3.65 -14.67 -0.06
N PRO A 62 -3.04 -15.09 -1.19
CA PRO A 62 -3.60 -16.15 -2.03
C PRO A 62 -3.88 -17.43 -1.25
N ARG A 63 -3.03 -17.75 -0.26
CA ARG A 63 -3.19 -18.92 0.61
C ARG A 63 -4.43 -18.83 1.53
N SER A 64 -4.87 -17.62 1.86
CA SER A 64 -6.08 -17.38 2.66
C SER A 64 -7.36 -17.38 1.82
N LEU A 65 -7.25 -17.29 0.49
CA LEU A 65 -8.38 -17.26 -0.43
C LEU A 65 -8.71 -18.64 -1.03
N VAL A 66 -7.81 -19.61 -0.88
CA VAL A 66 -7.91 -20.95 -1.48
C VAL A 66 -8.14 -22.00 -0.40
N LYS A 67 -8.97 -23.00 -0.70
CA LYS A 67 -9.25 -24.10 0.24
C LYS A 67 -7.98 -24.92 0.51
N PRO A 68 -7.67 -25.24 1.77
CA PRO A 68 -6.47 -26.00 2.11
C PRO A 68 -6.50 -27.39 1.47
N VAL A 69 -5.30 -27.94 1.25
CA VAL A 69 -5.10 -29.29 0.73
C VAL A 69 -5.73 -30.30 1.70
N LYS A 70 -6.57 -31.20 1.17
CA LYS A 70 -7.27 -32.21 1.98
C LYS A 70 -6.47 -33.50 2.16
N ASN A 71 -5.65 -33.87 1.18
CA ASN A 71 -4.85 -35.08 1.14
C ASN A 71 -3.67 -34.93 0.17
N ASP A 72 -2.71 -35.85 0.25
CA ASP A 72 -1.49 -35.81 -0.55
C ASP A 72 -1.65 -36.40 -1.96
N THR A 73 -2.88 -36.48 -2.48
CA THR A 73 -3.09 -36.99 -3.84
C THR A 73 -2.60 -35.98 -4.87
N PRO A 74 -1.95 -36.41 -5.97
CA PRO A 74 -1.53 -35.50 -7.04
C PRO A 74 -2.67 -34.64 -7.59
N GLN A 75 -3.89 -35.18 -7.64
CA GLN A 75 -5.08 -34.48 -8.11
C GLN A 75 -5.43 -33.30 -7.19
N GLU A 76 -5.42 -33.51 -5.88
CA GLU A 76 -5.71 -32.45 -4.90
C GLU A 76 -4.59 -31.40 -4.85
N GLN A 77 -3.33 -31.83 -4.97
CA GLN A 77 -2.21 -30.90 -5.04
C GLN A 77 -2.27 -30.03 -6.30
N ASN A 78 -2.63 -30.61 -7.45
CA ASN A 78 -2.82 -29.88 -8.71
C ASN A 78 -3.99 -28.90 -8.62
N ARG A 79 -5.11 -29.31 -7.99
CA ARG A 79 -6.26 -28.42 -7.72
C ARG A 79 -5.81 -27.21 -6.89
N TYR A 80 -5.15 -27.45 -5.76
CA TYR A 80 -4.66 -26.38 -4.88
C TYR A 80 -3.71 -25.43 -5.59
N ASN A 81 -2.71 -25.97 -6.31
CA ASN A 81 -1.73 -25.15 -7.03
C ASN A 81 -2.40 -24.30 -8.11
N SER A 82 -3.34 -24.85 -8.88
CA SER A 82 -4.08 -24.11 -9.91
C SER A 82 -4.95 -23.00 -9.32
N GLU A 83 -5.66 -23.27 -8.21
CA GLU A 83 -6.45 -22.25 -7.52
C GLU A 83 -5.55 -21.15 -6.92
N LEU A 84 -4.41 -21.54 -6.34
CA LEU A 84 -3.43 -20.61 -5.77
C LEU A 84 -2.86 -19.68 -6.83
N GLU A 85 -2.49 -20.21 -8.00
CA GLU A 85 -2.00 -19.41 -9.12
C GLU A 85 -3.07 -18.41 -9.60
N LYS A 86 -4.34 -18.84 -9.71
CA LYS A 86 -5.46 -17.97 -10.08
C LYS A 86 -5.75 -16.88 -9.04
N ALA A 87 -5.54 -17.18 -7.77
CA ALA A 87 -5.74 -16.23 -6.67
C ALA A 87 -4.54 -15.30 -6.45
N THR A 88 -3.41 -15.53 -7.10
CA THR A 88 -2.17 -14.77 -6.88
C THR A 88 -2.16 -13.48 -7.71
N PRO A 89 -2.10 -12.30 -7.07
CA PRO A 89 -1.84 -11.05 -7.78
C PRO A 89 -0.51 -11.12 -8.52
N LYS A 90 -0.43 -10.47 -9.70
CA LYS A 90 0.77 -10.49 -10.55
C LYS A 90 1.45 -9.14 -10.69
N VAL A 91 0.73 -8.07 -10.34
CA VAL A 91 1.10 -6.68 -10.60
C VAL A 91 1.01 -5.85 -9.33
N ALA A 92 1.76 -4.76 -9.29
CA ALA A 92 1.77 -3.84 -8.17
C ALA A 92 0.56 -2.88 -8.23
N ARG A 93 0.21 -2.33 -7.07
CA ARG A 93 -0.70 -1.20 -6.96
C ARG A 93 0.03 0.00 -6.40
N HIS A 94 -0.01 1.09 -7.13
CA HIS A 94 0.48 2.39 -6.72
C HIS A 94 -0.68 3.26 -6.23
N ILE A 95 -0.52 3.79 -5.02
CA ILE A 95 -1.45 4.72 -4.39
C ILE A 95 -0.73 6.05 -4.20
N ILE A 96 -1.20 7.06 -4.92
CA ILE A 96 -0.64 8.42 -4.91
C ILE A 96 -1.63 9.29 -4.14
N LEU A 97 -1.21 9.77 -2.98
CA LEU A 97 -2.00 10.58 -2.06
C LEU A 97 -1.59 12.05 -2.19
N ILE A 98 -2.56 12.92 -2.41
CA ILE A 98 -2.39 14.37 -2.48
C ILE A 98 -3.11 15.02 -1.30
N ARG A 99 -2.39 15.80 -0.48
CA ARG A 99 -3.05 16.69 0.48
C ARG A 99 -3.65 17.87 -0.28
N HIS A 100 -4.86 18.30 0.06
CA HIS A 100 -5.47 19.50 -0.52
C HIS A 100 -4.52 20.73 -0.48
N GLY A 101 -4.73 21.68 -1.40
CA GLY A 101 -4.06 22.98 -1.41
C GLY A 101 -4.46 23.83 -0.19
N GLU A 102 -3.71 24.90 0.06
CA GLU A 102 -4.07 25.85 1.11
C GLU A 102 -5.47 26.43 0.92
N TYR A 103 -6.20 26.57 2.03
CA TYR A 103 -7.59 27.01 2.02
C TYR A 103 -7.85 28.03 3.14
N LEU A 104 -8.95 28.75 2.98
CA LEU A 104 -9.50 29.68 3.96
C LEU A 104 -10.38 28.91 4.95
N ASP A 105 -10.22 29.17 6.24
CA ASP A 105 -11.02 28.56 7.31
C ASP A 105 -12.06 29.58 7.79
N LEU A 106 -12.94 29.94 6.87
CA LEU A 106 -13.98 30.97 7.06
C LEU A 106 -15.33 30.29 7.23
N GLY A 107 -16.14 30.78 8.17
CA GLY A 107 -17.52 30.30 8.37
C GLY A 107 -17.63 28.88 8.93
N ASP A 108 -18.87 28.49 9.23
CA ASP A 108 -19.18 27.24 9.94
C ASP A 108 -19.39 26.04 9.00
N THR A 109 -19.53 26.27 7.69
CA THR A 109 -19.88 25.23 6.72
C THR A 109 -18.71 24.86 5.80
N ASP A 110 -18.73 23.65 5.25
CA ASP A 110 -17.64 23.13 4.40
C ASP A 110 -17.54 23.92 3.08
N GLU A 111 -18.64 24.52 2.62
CA GLU A 111 -18.71 25.29 1.37
C GLU A 111 -17.87 26.58 1.41
N THR A 112 -17.69 27.17 2.59
CA THR A 112 -16.88 28.38 2.78
C THR A 112 -15.39 28.07 2.92
N HIS A 113 -15.02 26.80 3.12
CA HIS A 113 -13.64 26.32 3.27
C HIS A 113 -12.92 26.13 1.92
N ARG A 114 -12.86 27.21 1.12
CA ARG A 114 -12.33 27.20 -0.27
C ARG A 114 -10.83 27.49 -0.35
N LEU A 115 -10.22 27.05 -1.45
CA LEU A 115 -8.80 27.28 -1.72
C LEU A 115 -8.46 28.77 -1.83
N THR A 116 -7.34 29.16 -1.21
CA THR A 116 -6.72 30.48 -1.40
C THR A 116 -6.13 30.57 -2.82
N THR A 117 -5.79 31.79 -3.28
CA THR A 117 -5.03 31.96 -4.53
C THR A 117 -3.73 31.16 -4.51
N ARG A 118 -3.03 31.15 -3.37
CA ARG A 118 -1.83 30.33 -3.17
C ARG A 118 -2.15 28.84 -3.24
N GLY A 119 -3.24 28.37 -2.63
CA GLY A 119 -3.69 26.98 -2.69
C GLY A 119 -4.02 26.50 -4.11
N ARG A 120 -4.61 27.37 -4.93
CA ARG A 120 -4.87 27.07 -6.35
C ARG A 120 -3.57 26.91 -7.15
N LEU A 121 -2.60 27.79 -6.92
CA LEU A 121 -1.26 27.68 -7.53
C LEU A 121 -0.54 26.40 -7.08
N GLN A 122 -0.58 26.07 -5.78
CA GLN A 122 -0.03 24.82 -5.25
C GLN A 122 -0.63 23.60 -5.97
N ALA A 123 -1.96 23.53 -6.08
CA ALA A 123 -2.64 22.45 -6.79
C ALA A 123 -2.25 22.36 -8.27
N GLN A 124 -2.04 23.51 -8.94
CA GLN A 124 -1.57 23.55 -10.32
C GLN A 124 -0.15 22.99 -10.47
N TYR A 125 0.79 23.36 -9.60
CA TYR A 125 2.14 22.77 -9.59
C TYR A 125 2.09 21.26 -9.40
N THR A 126 1.20 20.77 -8.52
CA THR A 126 1.00 19.33 -8.32
C THR A 126 0.44 18.66 -9.57
N GLY A 127 -0.55 19.27 -10.25
CA GLY A 127 -1.07 18.76 -11.52
C GLY A 127 0.00 18.62 -12.59
N LYS A 128 0.80 19.67 -12.80
CA LYS A 128 1.94 19.65 -13.74
C LYS A 128 2.96 18.58 -13.38
N ARG A 129 3.29 18.44 -12.10
CA ARG A 129 4.20 17.40 -11.64
C ARG A 129 3.67 16.00 -11.94
N LEU A 130 2.37 15.77 -11.73
CA LEU A 130 1.73 14.48 -12.03
C LEU A 130 1.72 14.18 -13.54
N GLN A 131 1.54 15.20 -14.38
CA GLN A 131 1.65 15.09 -15.83
C GLN A 131 3.09 14.70 -16.25
N GLU A 132 4.11 15.37 -15.71
CA GLU A 132 5.53 15.09 -16.00
C GLU A 132 5.95 13.65 -15.64
N LEU A 133 5.30 13.04 -14.64
CA LEU A 133 5.56 11.65 -14.27
C LEU A 133 5.09 10.64 -15.34
N GLY A 134 4.28 11.06 -16.32
CA GLY A 134 3.84 10.22 -17.44
C GLY A 134 2.95 9.05 -17.03
N ILE A 135 2.24 9.17 -15.91
CA ILE A 135 1.42 8.09 -15.34
C ILE A 135 0.06 8.07 -16.04
N LYS A 136 -0.36 6.88 -16.48
CA LYS A 136 -1.75 6.63 -16.88
C LYS A 136 -2.57 6.26 -15.65
N TRP A 137 -3.59 7.07 -15.35
CA TRP A 137 -4.40 6.92 -14.14
C TRP A 137 -5.54 5.92 -14.36
N ASP A 138 -5.62 4.89 -13.53
CA ASP A 138 -6.76 3.95 -13.54
C ASP A 138 -7.94 4.49 -12.74
N ARG A 139 -7.65 5.27 -11.69
CA ARG A 139 -8.64 5.80 -10.75
C ARG A 139 -8.21 7.14 -10.18
N VAL A 140 -9.16 8.07 -10.10
CA VAL A 140 -9.05 9.29 -9.30
C VAL A 140 -10.16 9.30 -8.26
N ILE A 141 -9.79 9.52 -7.00
CA ILE A 141 -10.69 9.56 -5.86
C ILE A 141 -10.50 10.89 -5.14
N ALA A 142 -11.58 11.61 -4.87
CA ALA A 142 -11.53 12.90 -4.18
C ALA A 142 -12.38 12.86 -2.91
N SER A 143 -11.85 13.39 -1.81
CA SER A 143 -12.63 13.60 -0.60
C SER A 143 -13.75 14.59 -0.84
N THR A 144 -14.96 14.36 -0.30
CA THR A 144 -16.13 15.23 -0.50
C THR A 144 -16.03 16.62 0.15
N MET A 145 -14.89 16.99 0.76
CA MET A 145 -14.68 18.32 1.32
C MET A 145 -14.29 19.33 0.24
N THR A 146 -14.83 20.54 0.30
CA THR A 146 -14.70 21.57 -0.74
C THR A 146 -13.25 21.81 -1.18
N ARG A 147 -12.34 22.06 -0.23
CA ARG A 147 -10.90 22.23 -0.53
C ARG A 147 -10.26 21.05 -1.28
N ALA A 148 -10.69 19.81 -1.02
CA ALA A 148 -10.17 18.64 -1.71
C ALA A 148 -10.77 18.49 -3.11
N GLN A 149 -12.05 18.81 -3.27
CA GLN A 149 -12.73 18.86 -4.58
C GLN A 149 -12.06 19.91 -5.49
N GLU A 150 -11.93 21.15 -5.01
CA GLU A 150 -11.28 22.22 -5.79
C GLU A 150 -9.82 21.90 -6.14
N THR A 151 -9.09 21.22 -5.24
CA THR A 151 -7.71 20.77 -5.53
C THR A 151 -7.73 19.73 -6.64
N CYS A 152 -8.64 18.76 -6.58
CA CYS A 152 -8.78 17.71 -7.58
C CYS A 152 -9.15 18.30 -8.94
N ASP A 153 -10.10 19.23 -8.99
CA ASP A 153 -10.53 19.89 -10.24
C ASP A 153 -9.40 20.66 -10.93
N ILE A 154 -8.48 21.24 -10.16
CA ILE A 154 -7.30 21.91 -10.72
C ILE A 154 -6.30 20.89 -11.26
N ILE A 155 -6.04 19.81 -10.52
CA ILE A 155 -5.13 18.74 -10.94
C ILE A 155 -5.62 18.08 -12.24
N LEU A 156 -6.92 17.80 -12.35
CA LEU A 156 -7.54 17.15 -13.51
C LEU A 156 -7.43 17.96 -14.81
N LYS A 157 -7.15 19.27 -14.74
CA LYS A 157 -6.88 20.08 -15.94
C LYS A 157 -5.49 19.83 -16.52
N GLU A 158 -4.57 19.29 -15.73
CA GLU A 158 -3.18 19.08 -16.11
C GLU A 158 -2.92 17.60 -16.49
N ILE A 159 -3.73 16.66 -16.01
CA ILE A 159 -3.56 15.21 -16.27
C ILE A 159 -4.62 14.67 -17.24
N ASP A 160 -4.30 13.58 -17.95
CA ASP A 160 -5.24 12.88 -18.83
C ASP A 160 -6.15 11.94 -18.00
N PHE A 161 -7.28 12.47 -17.53
CA PHE A 161 -8.33 11.71 -16.85
C PHE A 161 -9.67 12.43 -16.99
N ASP A 162 -10.76 11.71 -17.34
CA ASP A 162 -12.08 12.31 -17.48
C ASP A 162 -12.63 12.73 -16.09
N PRO A 163 -12.94 14.02 -15.87
CA PRO A 163 -13.55 14.48 -14.61
C PRO A 163 -14.83 13.74 -14.21
N LYS A 164 -15.58 13.16 -15.16
CA LYS A 164 -16.80 12.38 -14.88
C LYS A 164 -16.53 11.04 -14.20
N ASP A 165 -15.33 10.49 -14.37
CA ASP A 165 -14.93 9.20 -13.79
C ASP A 165 -14.35 9.35 -12.38
N VAL A 166 -14.27 10.57 -11.87
CA VAL A 166 -13.77 10.87 -10.52
C VAL A 166 -14.74 10.31 -9.48
N LYS A 167 -14.20 9.54 -8.54
CA LYS A 167 -15.00 8.99 -7.43
C LYS A 167 -14.92 9.90 -6.21
N HIS A 168 -16.00 10.58 -5.90
CA HIS A 168 -16.10 11.35 -4.66
C HIS A 168 -16.41 10.42 -3.47
N CYS A 169 -15.63 10.51 -2.40
CA CYS A 169 -15.70 9.55 -1.30
C CYS A 169 -15.73 10.23 0.08
N ALA A 170 -16.79 9.97 0.85
CA ALA A 170 -16.95 10.50 2.21
C ALA A 170 -16.04 9.81 3.25
N PHE A 171 -15.58 8.58 3.01
CA PHE A 171 -14.72 7.85 3.95
C PHE A 171 -13.35 8.51 4.14
N ILE A 172 -12.90 9.29 3.17
CA ILE A 172 -11.63 10.02 3.21
C ILE A 172 -11.81 11.52 3.50
N ARG A 173 -12.92 11.94 4.12
CA ARG A 173 -13.04 13.30 4.72
C ARG A 173 -12.03 13.45 5.87
N GLU A 174 -11.59 14.68 6.13
CA GLU A 174 -10.68 14.93 7.26
C GLU A 174 -11.32 14.48 8.58
N GLY A 175 -10.51 14.20 9.58
CA GLY A 175 -11.00 13.80 10.89
C GLY A 175 -9.90 13.51 11.89
N ALA A 176 -10.32 13.03 13.06
CA ALA A 176 -9.43 12.55 14.12
C ALA A 176 -9.33 11.02 14.04
N PRO A 177 -8.28 10.43 13.43
CA PRO A 177 -8.24 8.99 13.21
C PRO A 177 -8.14 8.20 14.52
N ILE A 178 -7.13 8.52 15.34
CA ILE A 178 -6.93 7.96 16.68
C ILE A 178 -6.12 8.96 17.53
N PRO A 179 -6.13 8.83 18.87
CA PRO A 179 -5.28 9.63 19.74
C PRO A 179 -3.78 9.49 19.36
N PRO A 180 -3.06 10.61 19.14
CA PRO A 180 -1.67 10.58 18.75
C PRO A 180 -0.74 10.36 19.95
N GLN A 181 0.45 9.82 19.65
CA GLN A 181 1.57 9.74 20.59
C GLN A 181 2.83 10.36 19.95
N PRO A 182 3.45 11.38 20.56
CA PRO A 182 3.08 11.99 21.84
C PRO A 182 1.77 12.80 21.75
N PRO A 183 1.08 13.04 22.88
CA PRO A 183 -0.08 13.91 22.92
C PRO A 183 0.28 15.35 22.55
N VAL A 184 -0.64 16.07 21.93
CA VAL A 184 -0.45 17.47 21.50
C VAL A 184 -1.43 18.39 22.24
N GLY A 185 -0.90 19.35 23.00
CA GLY A 185 -1.71 20.16 23.92
C GLY A 185 -2.73 21.10 23.26
N HIS A 186 -2.54 21.48 22.00
CA HIS A 186 -3.38 22.45 21.26
C HIS A 186 -4.41 21.79 20.33
N TRP A 187 -4.43 20.45 20.26
CA TRP A 187 -5.35 19.69 19.42
C TRP A 187 -6.03 18.64 20.30
N ARG A 188 -7.29 18.90 20.67
CA ARG A 188 -8.05 18.10 21.63
C ARG A 188 -9.47 17.82 21.10
N PRO A 189 -9.61 16.94 20.09
CA PRO A 189 -10.92 16.41 19.74
C PRO A 189 -11.57 15.71 20.92
N GLU A 190 -12.90 15.69 20.95
CA GLU A 190 -13.64 14.85 21.89
C GLU A 190 -13.41 13.36 21.60
N GLU A 191 -13.54 12.52 22.63
CA GLU A 191 -13.38 11.07 22.50
C GLU A 191 -14.33 10.47 21.44
N SER A 192 -15.58 10.94 21.44
CA SER A 192 -16.62 10.58 20.47
C SER A 192 -16.19 10.80 19.02
N GLN A 193 -15.39 11.84 18.77
CA GLN A 193 -14.90 12.16 17.45
C GLN A 193 -13.90 11.11 16.95
N PHE A 194 -13.01 10.62 17.81
CA PHE A 194 -12.08 9.54 17.45
C PHE A 194 -12.81 8.25 17.08
N PHE A 195 -13.88 7.89 17.79
CA PHE A 195 -14.67 6.70 17.43
C PHE A 195 -15.32 6.83 16.06
N ARG A 196 -15.98 7.96 15.80
CA ARG A 196 -16.69 8.20 14.52
C ARG A 196 -15.72 8.34 13.36
N ASP A 197 -14.71 9.19 13.49
CA ASP A 197 -13.76 9.49 12.42
C ASP A 197 -12.77 8.34 12.22
N GLY A 198 -12.30 7.71 13.28
CA GLY A 198 -11.39 6.56 13.22
C GLY A 198 -11.99 5.39 12.47
N ALA A 199 -13.23 4.99 12.79
CA ALA A 199 -13.91 3.90 12.09
C ALA A 199 -14.10 4.23 10.60
N ARG A 200 -14.49 5.48 10.29
CA ARG A 200 -14.69 5.96 8.91
C ARG A 200 -13.38 5.97 8.12
N ILE A 201 -12.30 6.46 8.71
CA ILE A 201 -10.98 6.54 8.07
C ILE A 201 -10.41 5.14 7.86
N GLU A 202 -10.49 4.24 8.85
CA GLU A 202 -10.06 2.83 8.69
C GLU A 202 -10.89 2.10 7.62
N ALA A 203 -12.19 2.38 7.49
CA ALA A 203 -12.99 1.87 6.38
C ALA A 203 -12.49 2.40 5.02
N GLY A 204 -12.08 3.67 4.95
CA GLY A 204 -11.40 4.24 3.79
C GLY A 204 -10.07 3.55 3.47
N PHE A 205 -9.25 3.26 4.49
CA PHE A 205 -8.01 2.50 4.35
C PHE A 205 -8.30 1.12 3.73
N ARG A 206 -9.16 0.31 4.35
CA ARG A 206 -9.48 -1.05 3.87
C ARG A 206 -10.10 -1.08 2.47
N ARG A 207 -10.80 -0.02 2.08
CA ARG A 207 -11.43 0.10 0.76
C ARG A 207 -10.40 0.30 -0.37
N TYR A 208 -9.35 1.07 -0.12
CA TYR A 208 -8.41 1.49 -1.18
C TYR A 208 -7.02 0.87 -1.07
N PHE A 209 -6.58 0.51 0.14
CA PHE A 209 -5.28 -0.08 0.43
C PHE A 209 -5.41 -1.59 0.53
N HIS A 210 -5.09 -2.25 -0.58
CA HIS A 210 -5.00 -3.71 -0.66
C HIS A 210 -4.23 -4.11 -1.92
N ARG A 211 -3.78 -5.36 -2.00
CA ARG A 211 -3.15 -5.93 -3.20
C ARG A 211 -4.02 -5.76 -4.45
N ALA A 212 -3.38 -5.70 -5.62
CA ALA A 212 -4.07 -5.69 -6.91
C ALA A 212 -4.93 -6.95 -7.13
N SER A 213 -5.89 -6.88 -8.05
CA SER A 213 -6.69 -8.05 -8.41
C SER A 213 -5.83 -9.06 -9.16
N PRO A 214 -6.01 -10.39 -8.96
CA PRO A 214 -5.35 -11.40 -9.79
C PRO A 214 -5.66 -11.29 -11.29
N SER A 215 -6.75 -10.61 -11.64
CA SER A 215 -7.14 -10.32 -13.04
C SER A 215 -6.39 -9.14 -13.67
N ASP A 216 -5.74 -8.30 -12.87
CA ASP A 216 -5.06 -7.09 -13.36
C ASP A 216 -3.80 -7.49 -14.15
N LYS A 217 -3.64 -6.93 -15.36
CA LYS A 217 -2.56 -7.28 -16.30
C LYS A 217 -1.37 -6.33 -16.26
N HIS A 218 -1.56 -5.14 -15.71
CA HIS A 218 -0.56 -4.08 -15.59
C HIS A 218 -0.62 -3.48 -14.19
N ASP A 219 0.47 -2.85 -13.76
CA ASP A 219 0.48 -2.09 -12.51
C ASP A 219 -0.63 -1.04 -12.53
N THR A 220 -1.28 -0.87 -11.37
CA THR A 220 -2.44 0.03 -11.26
C THR A 220 -2.07 1.31 -10.52
N TYR A 221 -2.56 2.46 -10.99
CA TYR A 221 -2.26 3.78 -10.46
C TYR A 221 -3.54 4.48 -9.99
N THR A 222 -3.65 4.66 -8.68
CA THR A 222 -4.79 5.33 -8.04
C THR A 222 -4.35 6.66 -7.43
N LEU A 223 -4.92 7.76 -7.90
CA LEU A 223 -4.79 9.09 -7.31
C LEU A 223 -5.87 9.29 -6.25
N ILE A 224 -5.49 9.75 -5.06
CA ILE A 224 -6.41 10.08 -3.97
C ILE A 224 -6.12 11.50 -3.48
N VAL A 225 -7.06 12.42 -3.66
CA VAL A 225 -6.98 13.80 -3.17
C VAL A 225 -7.76 13.91 -1.85
N GLY A 226 -7.06 14.23 -0.77
CA GLY A 226 -7.59 14.20 0.59
C GLY A 226 -6.87 15.14 1.55
N HIS A 227 -6.61 14.67 2.77
CA HIS A 227 -6.30 15.54 3.90
C HIS A 227 -5.11 15.08 4.74
N GLY A 228 -4.61 15.98 5.60
CA GLY A 228 -3.40 15.80 6.37
C GLY A 228 -3.47 14.58 7.29
N ASN A 229 -4.47 14.52 8.17
CA ASN A 229 -4.52 13.47 9.20
C ASN A 229 -4.80 12.10 8.56
N VAL A 230 -5.71 12.07 7.59
CA VAL A 230 -6.06 10.86 6.83
C VAL A 230 -4.83 10.27 6.13
N ILE A 231 -4.05 11.08 5.41
CA ILE A 231 -2.86 10.61 4.68
C ILE A 231 -1.81 10.07 5.66
N ARG A 232 -1.55 10.78 6.75
CA ARG A 232 -0.56 10.34 7.75
C ARG A 232 -0.97 9.03 8.42
N TYR A 233 -2.26 8.89 8.76
CA TYR A 233 -2.79 7.64 9.29
C TYR A 233 -2.66 6.50 8.27
N PHE A 234 -3.01 6.72 7.00
CA PHE A 234 -2.85 5.73 5.95
C PHE A 234 -1.39 5.30 5.76
N VAL A 235 -0.45 6.23 5.83
CA VAL A 235 0.99 5.91 5.77
C VAL A 235 1.39 5.00 6.93
N CYS A 236 1.02 5.34 8.17
CA CYS A 236 1.34 4.50 9.32
C CYS A 236 0.70 3.11 9.19
N ARG A 237 -0.57 3.04 8.79
CA ARG A 237 -1.29 1.76 8.60
C ARG A 237 -0.69 0.91 7.49
N ALA A 238 -0.39 1.50 6.33
CA ALA A 238 0.14 0.79 5.17
C ALA A 238 1.55 0.24 5.42
N LEU A 239 2.39 0.99 6.15
CA LEU A 239 3.75 0.58 6.49
C LEU A 239 3.84 -0.21 7.81
N GLN A 240 2.69 -0.50 8.44
CA GLN A 240 2.59 -1.18 9.73
C GLN A 240 3.39 -0.51 10.85
N PHE A 241 3.59 0.81 10.75
CA PHE A 241 4.07 1.61 11.87
C PHE A 241 2.98 1.76 12.92
N PRO A 242 3.35 2.01 14.19
CA PRO A 242 2.38 2.37 15.22
C PRO A 242 1.49 3.50 14.72
N PRO A 243 0.17 3.29 14.58
CA PRO A 243 -0.70 4.27 13.95
C PRO A 243 -0.74 5.58 14.75
N GLU A 244 -0.45 5.56 16.05
CA GLU A 244 -0.40 6.71 16.95
C GLU A 244 0.70 7.72 16.56
N ALA A 245 1.69 7.28 15.76
CA ALA A 245 2.76 8.12 15.26
C ALA A 245 2.32 9.10 14.16
N TRP A 246 1.06 9.07 13.72
CA TRP A 246 0.57 9.84 12.59
C TRP A 246 0.84 11.36 12.70
N LEU A 247 0.81 11.97 13.89
CA LEU A 247 1.15 13.38 14.07
C LEU A 247 2.66 13.70 14.08
N ARG A 248 3.53 12.69 14.09
CA ARG A 248 4.98 12.88 13.94
C ARG A 248 5.36 13.20 12.49
N ILE A 249 4.45 12.91 11.56
CA ILE A 249 4.64 13.13 10.13
C ILE A 249 4.06 14.51 9.76
N SER A 250 4.89 15.38 9.19
CA SER A 250 4.44 16.65 8.62
C SER A 250 4.43 16.55 7.09
N ILE A 251 3.35 17.01 6.46
CA ILE A 251 3.22 17.07 5.00
C ILE A 251 2.66 18.45 4.62
N ASN A 252 3.20 19.04 3.56
CA ASN A 252 2.80 20.36 3.06
C ASN A 252 1.44 20.31 2.33
N HIS A 253 0.80 21.45 2.13
CA HIS A 253 -0.35 21.54 1.23
C HIS A 253 0.07 21.14 -0.20
N ALA A 254 -0.85 20.52 -0.94
CA ALA A 254 -0.63 19.98 -2.30
C ALA A 254 0.52 18.95 -2.43
N SER A 255 1.02 18.43 -1.31
CA SER A 255 2.14 17.49 -1.32
C SER A 255 1.78 16.12 -1.89
N ILE A 256 2.73 15.47 -2.54
CA ILE A 256 2.61 14.11 -3.07
C ILE A 256 3.19 13.09 -2.06
N THR A 257 2.40 12.07 -1.74
CA THR A 257 2.86 10.88 -1.01
C THR A 257 2.57 9.66 -1.87
N TRP A 258 3.56 8.78 -2.10
CA TRP A 258 3.42 7.65 -3.02
C TRP A 258 3.75 6.34 -2.31
N LEU A 259 2.75 5.46 -2.20
CA LEU A 259 2.88 4.10 -1.68
C LEU A 259 2.76 3.07 -2.81
N THR A 260 3.54 2.00 -2.75
CA THR A 260 3.40 0.84 -3.66
C THR A 260 3.12 -0.42 -2.85
N ILE A 261 2.02 -1.09 -3.18
CA ILE A 261 1.64 -2.39 -2.62
C ILE A 261 2.03 -3.46 -3.64
N GLN A 262 3.00 -4.29 -3.28
CA GLN A 262 3.48 -5.38 -4.11
C GLN A 262 2.49 -6.55 -4.14
N PRO A 263 2.56 -7.43 -5.17
CA PRO A 263 1.77 -8.67 -5.18
C PRO A 263 1.93 -9.53 -3.92
N SER A 264 3.14 -9.54 -3.35
CA SER A 264 3.45 -10.23 -2.09
C SER A 264 2.81 -9.61 -0.87
N GLY A 265 2.16 -8.45 -0.98
CA GLY A 265 1.57 -7.68 0.12
C GLY A 265 2.51 -6.69 0.76
N ASN A 266 3.81 -6.78 0.49
CA ASN A 266 4.80 -5.83 1.00
C ASN A 266 4.48 -4.42 0.50
N VAL A 267 4.64 -3.43 1.37
CA VAL A 267 4.40 -2.02 1.04
C VAL A 267 5.71 -1.25 1.11
N ASN A 268 5.97 -0.41 0.10
CA ASN A 268 7.03 0.58 0.14
C ASN A 268 6.45 1.99 0.01
N ILE A 269 7.18 2.97 0.53
CA ILE A 269 6.90 4.39 0.32
C ILE A 269 8.02 4.99 -0.53
N LYS A 270 7.65 5.62 -1.65
CA LYS A 270 8.59 6.27 -2.57
C LYS A 270 8.78 7.75 -2.19
N TYR A 271 7.67 8.44 -1.89
CA TYR A 271 7.65 9.83 -1.47
C TYR A 271 6.74 9.99 -0.25
N LEU A 272 7.12 10.89 0.67
CA LEU A 272 6.27 11.28 1.80
C LEU A 272 6.24 12.81 1.89
N GLY A 273 5.12 13.41 1.54
CA GLY A 273 4.95 14.86 1.60
C GLY A 273 5.84 15.64 0.61
N ASP A 274 6.16 15.05 -0.55
CA ASP A 274 7.00 15.69 -1.57
C ASP A 274 6.34 16.97 -2.10
N THR A 275 7.10 18.06 -2.05
CA THR A 275 6.76 19.38 -2.57
C THR A 275 7.97 20.06 -3.21
N GLY A 276 9.02 19.30 -3.57
CA GLY A 276 10.24 19.86 -4.16
C GLY A 276 10.01 20.53 -5.53
N PHE A 277 8.89 20.21 -6.18
CA PHE A 277 8.42 20.81 -7.43
C PHE A 277 7.64 22.12 -7.24
N ILE A 278 7.33 22.52 -6.01
CA ILE A 278 6.62 23.78 -5.71
C ILE A 278 7.66 24.84 -5.31
N PRO A 279 7.66 26.03 -5.94
CA PRO A 279 8.55 27.11 -5.54
C PRO A 279 8.41 27.48 -4.05
N ALA A 280 9.54 27.74 -3.39
CA ALA A 280 9.61 27.91 -1.93
C ALA A 280 8.60 28.94 -1.37
N GLN A 281 8.36 30.04 -2.08
CA GLN A 281 7.42 31.10 -1.69
C GLN A 281 5.95 30.64 -1.58
N TYR A 282 5.61 29.51 -2.20
CA TYR A 282 4.27 28.94 -2.15
C TYR A 282 4.16 27.77 -1.16
N LEU A 283 5.23 27.34 -0.51
CA LEU A 283 5.19 26.22 0.44
C LEU A 283 4.49 26.61 1.74
N THR A 284 3.42 25.90 2.09
CA THR A 284 2.76 26.04 3.39
C THR A 284 2.28 24.70 3.93
N ASN A 285 2.11 24.59 5.26
CA ASN A 285 1.62 23.37 5.91
C ASN A 285 0.52 23.60 6.96
N ARG A 286 0.23 24.86 7.29
CA ARG A 286 -0.81 25.30 8.23
C ARG A 286 -1.75 26.27 7.56
N ILE A 287 -2.97 26.34 8.06
CA ILE A 287 -3.95 27.35 7.67
C ILE A 287 -3.36 28.74 7.99
N PRO A 288 -3.45 29.73 7.08
CA PRO A 288 -2.96 31.09 7.33
C PRO A 288 -3.58 31.67 8.61
N ARG A 289 -2.77 32.30 9.47
CA ARG A 289 -3.28 32.94 10.70
C ARG A 289 -4.24 34.09 10.40
N ASP A 290 -3.95 34.84 9.35
CA ASP A 290 -4.77 35.97 8.91
C ASP A 290 -6.16 35.51 8.43
N ALA A 291 -6.30 34.26 7.98
CA ALA A 291 -7.58 33.69 7.58
C ALA A 291 -8.46 33.23 8.75
N LYS A 292 -7.93 33.15 9.98
CA LYS A 292 -8.71 32.74 11.16
C LYS A 292 -9.52 33.86 11.80
N ASN A 293 -9.23 35.11 11.43
CA ASN A 293 -9.79 36.31 12.07
C ASN A 293 -10.55 37.23 11.09
N ILE A 294 -10.79 36.79 9.86
CA ILE A 294 -11.65 37.51 8.92
C ILE A 294 -13.05 36.93 9.11
N VAL A 295 -13.81 37.51 10.03
CA VAL A 295 -15.26 37.31 10.12
C VAL A 295 -15.94 38.37 9.27
#